data_AF-W1WYG0-F1
#
_entry.id   AF-W1WYG0-F1
#
_cell.length_a   1.000
_cell.length_b   1.000
_cell.length_c   1.000
_cell.angle_alpha   90.00
_cell.angle_beta   90.00
_cell.angle_gamma   90.00
#
_symmetry.space_group_name_H-M   'P 1'
#
loop_
_entity.id
_entity.type
_entity.pdbx_description
1 polymer ?
#
loop_
_entity_poly.entity_id
_entity_poly.type
_entity_poly.pdbx_seq_one_letter_code
_entity_poly.pdbx_strand_id
1 'polypeptide(L)'
;GKGVLDTDTYIVVWTTTPFTITASRGLTVGAEIDYVLVQPAGESRKFVVASELLNSLSEKFGWSDVQVLATYRGSELNQIVTEHPWDTAVDELVI
;
A
#
# COMPACT_ATOMS: atom_id res chain seq x y z
N GLY A 1 9.43 4.04 5.68
CA GLY A 1 9.48 2.67 5.13
C GLY A 1 10.77 1.86 5.35
N LYS A 2 11.58 2.03 6.41
CA LYS A 2 12.81 1.22 6.70
C LYS A 2 13.82 1.00 5.54
N GLY A 3 13.79 1.85 4.51
CA GLY A 3 14.59 1.65 3.30
C GLY A 3 14.05 0.59 2.33
N VAL A 4 12.90 -0.03 2.64
CA VAL A 4 12.18 -0.98 1.78
C VAL A 4 11.33 -0.24 0.76
N LEU A 5 10.58 0.77 1.22
CA LEU A 5 9.77 1.66 0.38
C LEU A 5 10.27 3.09 0.48
N ASP A 6 10.18 3.82 -0.64
CA ASP A 6 10.44 5.26 -0.69
C ASP A 6 9.28 6.06 -0.05
N THR A 7 9.42 7.39 0.01
CA THR A 7 8.42 8.29 0.62
C THR A 7 7.29 8.69 -0.33
N ASP A 8 7.35 8.30 -1.61
CA ASP A 8 6.32 8.58 -2.62
C ASP A 8 5.63 7.27 -3.04
N THR A 9 5.36 6.45 -2.02
CA THR A 9 4.74 5.14 -2.16
C THR A 9 3.56 5.04 -1.20
N TYR A 10 2.42 4.62 -1.74
CA TYR A 10 1.16 4.52 -1.01
C TYR A 10 0.74 3.07 -0.85
N ILE A 11 0.36 2.66 0.36
CA ILE A 11 -0.20 1.33 0.59
C ILE A 11 -1.72 1.41 0.40
N VAL A 12 -2.26 0.56 -0.48
CA VAL A 12 -3.70 0.50 -0.70
C VAL A 12 -4.35 -0.37 0.36
N VAL A 13 -5.27 0.22 1.11
CA VAL A 13 -6.04 -0.44 2.17
C VAL A 13 -7.52 -0.41 1.82
N TRP A 14 -8.23 -1.49 2.13
CA TRP A 14 -9.68 -1.57 1.94
C TRP A 14 -10.40 -1.65 3.29
N THR A 15 -11.50 -0.91 3.41
CA THR A 15 -12.37 -0.94 4.58
C THR A 15 -13.83 -0.71 4.16
N THR A 16 -14.77 -1.31 4.88
CA THR A 16 -16.22 -1.05 4.76
C THR A 16 -16.71 -0.01 5.76
N THR A 17 -15.87 0.40 6.71
CA THR A 17 -16.20 1.32 7.80
C THR A 17 -15.29 2.56 7.75
N PRO A 18 -15.44 3.46 6.75
CA PRO A 18 -14.52 4.56 6.51
C PRO A 18 -14.39 5.53 7.70
N PHE A 19 -15.35 5.58 8.63
CA PHE A 19 -15.25 6.43 9.82
C PHE A 19 -14.18 5.97 10.82
N THR A 20 -13.77 4.69 10.81
CA THR A 20 -12.76 4.15 11.75
C THR A 20 -11.34 4.54 11.39
N ILE A 21 -11.11 4.96 10.15
CA ILE A 21 -9.78 5.29 9.65
C ILE A 21 -9.14 6.41 10.46
N THR A 22 -9.91 7.38 10.98
CA THR A 22 -9.39 8.50 11.78
C THR A 22 -8.74 8.07 13.10
N ALA A 23 -9.11 6.89 13.60
CA ALA A 23 -8.54 6.28 14.79
C ALA A 23 -7.54 5.15 14.48
N SER A 24 -7.21 4.94 13.20
CA SER A 24 -6.25 3.93 12.79
C SER A 24 -4.85 4.25 13.31
N ARG A 25 -4.11 3.21 13.66
CA ARG A 25 -2.76 3.27 14.25
C ARG A 25 -1.79 2.27 13.64
N GLY A 26 -2.25 1.48 12.67
CA GLY A 26 -1.43 0.47 12.06
C GLY A 26 -2.17 -0.30 10.98
N LEU A 27 -1.37 -0.90 10.11
CA LEU A 27 -1.82 -1.70 8.97
C LEU A 27 -1.31 -3.12 9.15
N THR A 28 -2.15 -4.11 8.90
CA THR A 28 -1.71 -5.51 8.97
C THR A 28 -1.45 -6.05 7.58
N VAL A 29 -0.28 -6.66 7.39
CA VAL A 29 0.10 -7.38 6.16
C VAL A 29 0.20 -8.87 6.43
N GLY A 30 -0.26 -9.70 5.49
CA GLY A 30 -0.09 -11.14 5.61
C GLY A 30 1.36 -11.51 5.32
N ALA A 31 2.07 -12.09 6.29
CA ALA A 31 3.49 -12.42 6.15
C ALA A 31 3.82 -13.31 4.93
N GLU A 32 2.88 -14.18 4.54
CA GLU A 32 3.00 -15.10 3.40
C GLU A 32 2.34 -14.61 2.11
N ILE A 33 1.88 -13.36 2.08
CA ILE A 33 1.28 -12.75 0.89
C ILE A 33 2.37 -12.02 0.11
N ASP A 34 2.36 -12.15 -1.21
CA ASP A 34 3.22 -11.37 -2.10
C ASP A 34 2.54 -10.06 -2.47
N TYR A 35 3.26 -8.96 -2.26
CA TYR A 35 2.86 -7.61 -2.56
C TYR A 35 3.69 -7.07 -3.72
N VAL A 36 3.09 -6.24 -4.55
CA VAL A 36 3.74 -5.61 -5.70
C VAL A 36 3.67 -4.10 -5.58
N LEU A 37 4.80 -3.45 -5.81
CA LEU A 37 4.90 -2.01 -6.00
C LEU A 37 4.66 -1.71 -7.47
N VAL A 38 3.64 -0.91 -7.75
CA VAL A 38 3.21 -0.63 -9.11
C VAL A 38 3.10 0.86 -9.39
N GLN A 39 3.32 1.22 -10.66
CA GLN A 39 3.13 2.56 -11.19
C GLN A 39 2.16 2.47 -12.38
N PRO A 40 0.90 2.91 -12.22
CA PRO A 40 -0.03 3.07 -13.33
C PRO A 40 0.47 4.13 -14.32
N ALA A 41 0.24 3.93 -15.62
CA ALA A 41 0.57 4.95 -16.61
C ALA A 41 -0.27 6.22 -16.38
N GLY A 42 0.38 7.39 -16.44
CA GLY A 42 -0.28 8.68 -16.21
C GLY A 42 -0.43 9.09 -14.74
N GLU A 43 -0.14 8.19 -13.79
CA GLU A 43 0.03 8.54 -12.37
C GLU A 43 1.50 8.84 -12.09
N SER A 44 1.77 9.76 -11.16
CA SER A 44 3.12 9.99 -10.62
C SER A 44 3.40 9.15 -9.37
N ARG A 45 2.34 8.69 -8.70
CA ARG A 45 2.37 8.02 -7.40
C ARG A 45 2.52 6.51 -7.57
N LYS A 46 3.29 5.88 -6.71
CA LYS A 46 3.44 4.42 -6.66
C LYS A 46 2.51 3.81 -5.64
N PHE A 47 2.02 2.61 -5.92
CA PHE A 47 1.08 1.91 -5.06
C PHE A 47 1.59 0.52 -4.70
N VAL A 48 1.43 0.13 -3.43
CA VAL A 48 1.63 -1.24 -2.98
C VAL A 48 0.27 -1.92 -2.86
N VAL A 49 0.12 -3.04 -3.57
CA VAL A 49 -1.09 -3.87 -3.55
C VAL A 49 -0.70 -5.34 -3.40
N ALA A 50 -1.61 -6.18 -2.90
CA ALA A 50 -1.42 -7.62 -2.97
C ALA A 50 -1.39 -8.06 -4.44
N SER A 51 -0.41 -8.87 -4.81
CA SER A 51 -0.17 -9.33 -6.19
C SER A 51 -1.41 -9.96 -6.83
N GLU A 52 -2.12 -10.81 -6.09
CA GLU A 52 -3.36 -11.46 -6.54
C GLU A 52 -4.50 -10.48 -6.83
N LEU A 53 -4.50 -9.32 -6.18
CA LEU A 53 -5.54 -8.28 -6.36
C LEU A 53 -5.21 -7.28 -7.45
N LEU A 54 -3.97 -7.26 -7.98
CA LEU A 54 -3.51 -6.25 -8.93
C LEU A 54 -4.46 -6.09 -10.13
N ASN A 55 -4.84 -7.20 -10.77
CA ASN A 55 -5.70 -7.16 -11.96
C ASN A 55 -7.10 -6.61 -11.63
N SER A 56 -7.71 -7.08 -10.54
CA SER A 56 -9.04 -6.63 -10.13
C SER A 56 -9.05 -5.16 -9.71
N LEU A 57 -8.00 -4.71 -9.02
CA LEU A 57 -7.85 -3.32 -8.61
C LEU A 57 -7.56 -2.40 -9.79
N SER A 58 -6.75 -2.85 -10.75
CA SER A 58 -6.45 -2.07 -11.95
C SER A 58 -7.73 -1.78 -12.74
N GLU A 59 -8.61 -2.78 -12.90
CA GLU A 59 -9.92 -2.57 -13.53
C GLU A 59 -10.79 -1.60 -12.74
N LYS A 60 -10.90 -1.77 -11.41
CA LYS A 60 -11.72 -0.90 -10.54
C LYS A 60 -11.25 0.54 -10.49
N PHE A 61 -9.93 0.75 -10.53
CA PHE A 61 -9.33 2.09 -10.49
C PHE A 61 -9.17 2.70 -11.88
N GLY A 62 -9.51 1.96 -12.94
CA GLY A 62 -9.31 2.42 -14.31
C GLY A 62 -7.84 2.60 -14.69
N TRP A 63 -6.95 1.85 -14.05
CA TRP A 63 -5.53 1.87 -14.37
C TRP A 63 -5.26 1.10 -15.66
N SER A 64 -4.59 1.78 -16.60
CA SER A 64 -4.04 1.19 -17.82
C SER A 64 -2.52 1.10 -17.73
N ASP A 65 -1.93 0.11 -18.41
CA ASP A 65 -0.47 -0.05 -18.54
C ASP A 65 0.28 0.03 -17.20
N VAL A 66 -0.15 -0.80 -16.24
CA VAL A 66 0.41 -0.82 -14.89
C VAL A 66 1.79 -1.48 -14.89
N GLN A 67 2.82 -0.70 -14.58
CA GLN A 67 4.19 -1.21 -14.49
C GLN A 67 4.46 -1.74 -13.08
N VAL A 68 4.89 -3.00 -12.96
CA VAL A 68 5.43 -3.55 -11.71
C VAL A 68 6.88 -3.12 -11.57
N LEU A 69 7.18 -2.41 -10.48
CA LEU A 69 8.51 -1.88 -10.16
C LEU A 69 9.30 -2.81 -9.24
N ALA A 70 8.63 -3.45 -8.29
CA ALA A 70 9.23 -4.37 -7.32
C ALA A 70 8.17 -5.31 -6.74
N THR A 71 8.64 -6.41 -6.16
CA THR A 71 7.82 -7.38 -5.43
C THR A 71 8.40 -7.58 -4.03
N TYR A 72 7.54 -7.70 -3.03
CA TYR A 72 7.90 -7.89 -1.64
C TYR A 72 7.05 -8.99 -1.03
N ARG A 73 7.65 -9.84 -0.21
CA ARG A 73 6.92 -10.71 0.71
C ARG A 73 6.37 -9.86 1.86
N GLY A 74 5.18 -10.16 2.37
CA GLY A 74 4.59 -9.40 3.47
C GLY A 74 5.50 -9.33 4.71
N SER A 75 6.30 -10.37 4.95
CA SER A 75 7.32 -10.38 6.01
C SER A 75 8.41 -9.31 5.85
N GLU A 76 8.70 -8.87 4.61
CA GLU A 76 9.66 -7.78 4.32
C GLU A 76 9.06 -6.40 4.59
N LEU A 77 7.73 -6.28 4.52
CA LEU A 77 6.99 -5.06 4.83
C LEU A 77 6.71 -4.91 6.34
N ASN A 78 7.05 -5.90 7.15
CA ASN A 78 6.80 -5.87 8.58
C ASN A 78 7.58 -4.73 9.26
N GLN A 79 6.91 -4.04 10.17
CA GLN A 79 7.42 -2.95 11.00
C GLN A 79 7.89 -1.73 10.20
N ILE A 80 7.46 -1.57 8.94
CA ILE A 80 7.61 -0.29 8.25
C ILE A 80 6.63 0.73 8.83
N VAL A 81 6.93 2.01 8.61
CA VAL A 81 6.09 3.12 9.05
C VAL A 81 5.55 3.85 7.82
N THR A 82 4.28 4.22 7.88
CA THR A 82 3.57 5.03 6.88
C THR A 82 2.93 6.25 7.53
N GLU A 83 2.76 7.32 6.75
CA GLU A 83 2.02 8.50 7.20
C GLU A 83 0.52 8.22 7.21
N HIS A 84 -0.18 8.68 8.24
CA HIS A 84 -1.63 8.52 8.34
C HIS A 84 -2.37 9.48 7.38
N PRO A 85 -3.41 9.01 6.63
CA PRO A 85 -4.04 9.78 5.55
C PRO A 85 -4.77 11.07 5.98
N TRP A 86 -5.13 11.22 7.26
CA TRP A 86 -5.80 12.41 7.80
C TRP A 86 -4.99 13.18 8.86
N ASP A 87 -3.91 12.59 9.37
CA ASP A 87 -3.17 13.16 10.50
C ASP A 87 -1.69 12.97 10.26
N THR A 88 -1.06 13.98 9.66
CA THR A 88 0.35 13.95 9.30
C THR A 88 1.29 13.95 10.51
N ALA A 89 0.76 14.13 11.73
CA ALA A 89 1.52 14.01 12.98
C ALA A 89 1.51 12.57 13.53
N VAL A 90 0.76 11.66 12.90
CA VAL A 90 0.63 10.27 13.32
C VAL A 90 1.24 9.34 12.27
N ASP A 91 2.17 8.53 12.75
CA ASP A 91 2.75 7.42 12.04
C ASP A 91 1.91 6.15 12.27
N GLU A 92 1.62 5.41 11.19
CA GLU A 92 1.03 4.08 11.26
C GLU A 92 2.11 3.00 11.14
N LEU A 93 2.04 2.02 12.04
CA LEU A 93 2.95 0.88 12.02
C LEU A 93 2.36 -0.24 11.18
N VAL A 94 3.12 -0.74 10.22
CA VAL A 94 2.77 -1.96 9.48
C VAL A 94 3.21 -3.17 10.30
N ILE A 95 2.33 -4.14 10.52
CA ILE A 95 2.57 -5.35 11.33
C ILE A 95 2.09 -6.64 10.66
#